data_AF-A0A3D1LEG5-F1
#
_entry.id   AF-A0A3D1LEG5-F1
#
_cell.length_a   1.000
_cell.length_b   1.000
_cell.length_c   1.000
_cell.angle_alpha   90.00
_cell.angle_beta   90.00
_cell.angle_gamma   90.00
#
_symmetry.space_group_name_H-M   'P 1'
#
loop_
_entity.id
_entity.type
_entity.pdbx_description
1 polymer ?
#
loop_
_entity_poly.entity_id
_entity_poly.type
_entity_poly.pdbx_seq_one_letter_code
_entity_poly.pdbx_strand_id
1 'polypeptide(L)'
;MCNNDAIALGVLASLKNVGYGTAEKPFPVITGMDCDIANIKAIKSGEISMTVFKDNRIIAKKAAEVMDCVLHDKTPQAGDAFETTFNNGVCDVTAFLIAPEVIDKDNYQAVLFDSGYYSEDQLK
;
A
#
# COMPACT_ATOMS: atom_id res chain seq x y z
N MET A 1 13.51 1.93 -7.94
CA MET A 1 12.05 1.69 -7.95
C MET A 1 11.83 0.33 -7.34
N CYS A 2 11.15 0.27 -6.20
CA CYS A 2 10.77 -0.98 -5.53
C CYS A 2 9.25 -1.10 -5.60
N ASN A 3 8.77 -2.29 -5.93
CA ASN A 3 7.35 -2.57 -6.14
C ASN A 3 6.61 -3.03 -4.87
N ASN A 4 7.32 -3.26 -3.76
CA ASN A 4 6.75 -3.49 -2.44
C ASN A 4 7.71 -3.05 -1.32
N ASP A 5 7.17 -3.03 -0.10
CA ASP A 5 7.88 -2.58 1.09
C ASP A 5 9.02 -3.50 1.53
N ALA A 6 8.86 -4.82 1.40
CA ALA A 6 9.92 -5.79 1.70
C ALA A 6 11.17 -5.60 0.81
N ILE A 7 10.99 -5.37 -0.50
CA ILE A 7 12.09 -5.07 -1.42
C ILE A 7 12.73 -3.72 -1.05
N ALA A 8 11.91 -2.71 -0.71
CA ALA A 8 12.41 -1.40 -0.31
C ALA A 8 13.33 -1.47 0.92
N LEU A 9 12.99 -2.28 1.92
CA LEU A 9 13.86 -2.51 3.09
C LEU A 9 15.18 -3.20 2.72
N GLY A 10 15.13 -4.20 1.84
CA GLY A 10 16.33 -4.87 1.35
C GLY A 10 17.27 -3.92 0.59
N VAL A 11 16.69 -3.06 -0.25
CA VAL A 11 17.43 -2.01 -0.97
C VAL A 11 18.01 -0.99 0.01
N LEU A 12 17.25 -0.53 0.99
CA LEU A 12 17.73 0.39 2.02
C LEU A 12 18.91 -0.19 2.80
N ALA A 13 18.83 -1.45 3.21
CA ALA A 13 19.93 -2.13 3.91
C ALA A 13 21.20 -2.22 3.05
N SER A 14 21.07 -2.54 1.76
CA SER A 14 22.19 -2.57 0.81
C SER A 14 22.84 -1.19 0.64
N LEU A 15 22.02 -0.14 0.51
CA LEU A 15 22.49 1.24 0.38
C LEU A 15 23.25 1.70 1.63
N LYS A 16 22.73 1.42 2.82
CA LYS A 16 23.43 1.70 4.09
C LYS A 16 24.80 1.02 4.14
N ASN A 17 24.88 -0.24 3.72
CA ASN A 17 26.13 -1.01 3.73
C ASN A 17 27.22 -0.39 2.83
N VAL A 18 26.83 0.32 1.77
CA VAL A 18 27.77 1.02 0.87
C VAL A 18 27.88 2.53 1.15
N GLY A 19 27.45 2.95 2.34
CA GLY A 19 27.67 4.29 2.89
C GLY A 19 26.66 5.36 2.48
N TYR A 20 25.49 4.98 1.94
CA TYR A 20 24.39 5.94 1.76
C TYR A 20 23.76 6.31 3.11
N GLY A 21 23.13 7.49 3.16
CA GLY A 21 22.46 8.03 4.35
C GLY A 21 23.21 9.17 5.04
N THR A 22 24.28 9.69 4.43
CA THR A 22 25.00 10.88 4.91
C THR A 22 24.60 12.12 4.09
N ALA A 23 25.00 13.31 4.53
CA ALA A 23 24.75 14.55 3.79
C ALA A 23 25.44 14.56 2.41
N GLU A 24 26.64 13.96 2.33
CA GLU A 24 27.45 13.86 1.12
C GLU A 24 26.98 12.72 0.20
N LYS A 25 26.29 11.73 0.77
CA LYS A 25 25.77 10.56 0.06
C LYS A 25 24.34 10.23 0.52
N PRO A 26 23.36 11.10 0.22
CA PRO A 26 21.99 10.91 0.67
C PRO A 26 21.35 9.71 -0.03
N PHE A 27 20.36 9.10 0.61
CA PHE A 27 19.59 8.03 -0.04
C PHE A 27 18.99 8.52 -1.36
N PRO A 28 18.98 7.68 -2.42
CA PRO A 28 18.17 7.95 -3.60
C PRO A 28 16.68 7.89 -3.25
N VAL A 29 15.83 8.22 -4.22
CA VAL A 29 14.39 8.00 -4.06
C VAL A 29 14.10 6.49 -3.99
N ILE A 30 13.57 6.05 -2.85
CA ILE A 30 13.16 4.65 -2.60
C ILE A 30 11.64 4.63 -2.48
N THR A 31 10.99 3.91 -3.39
CA THR A 31 9.53 3.68 -3.37
C THR A 31 9.20 2.37 -2.66
N GLY A 32 7.93 2.17 -2.33
CA GLY A 32 7.39 0.95 -1.72
C GLY A 32 5.90 0.80 -1.97
N MET A 33 5.30 -0.24 -1.39
CA MET A 33 3.86 -0.53 -1.41
C MET A 33 3.56 -1.43 -0.22
N ASP A 34 2.36 -1.27 0.36
CA ASP A 34 1.72 -2.05 1.44
C ASP A 34 1.68 -1.37 2.82
N CYS A 35 2.50 -0.33 3.05
CA CYS A 35 2.57 0.38 4.34
C CYS A 35 2.95 -0.53 5.51
N ASP A 36 3.97 -1.36 5.32
CA ASP A 36 4.54 -2.15 6.42
C ASP A 36 5.10 -1.23 7.50
N ILE A 37 4.86 -1.55 8.78
CA ILE A 37 5.28 -0.71 9.92
C ILE A 37 6.77 -0.35 9.87
N ALA A 38 7.63 -1.29 9.46
CA ALA A 38 9.06 -1.02 9.31
C ALA A 38 9.37 0.04 8.24
N ASN A 39 8.61 0.06 7.14
CA ASN A 39 8.73 1.04 6.08
C ASN A 39 8.17 2.40 6.52
N ILE A 40 7.08 2.43 7.29
CA ILE A 40 6.57 3.68 7.86
C ILE A 40 7.59 4.30 8.83
N LYS A 41 8.26 3.48 9.66
CA LYS A 41 9.38 3.95 10.49
C LYS A 41 10.52 4.54 9.65
N ALA A 42 10.87 3.90 8.53
CA ALA A 42 11.88 4.39 7.61
C ALA A 42 11.45 5.66 6.83
N ILE A 43 10.16 5.82 6.50
CA ILE A 43 9.60 7.04 5.91
C ILE A 43 9.66 8.19 6.91
N LYS A 44 9.26 7.92 8.16
CA LYS A 44 9.33 8.89 9.25
C LYS A 44 10.75 9.41 9.48
N SER A 45 11.76 8.55 9.40
CA SER A 45 13.17 8.91 9.51
C SER A 45 13.76 9.53 8.23
N GLY A 46 13.03 9.53 7.11
CA GLY A 46 13.48 10.07 5.81
C GLY A 46 14.42 9.14 5.03
N GLU A 47 14.47 7.86 5.39
CA GLU A 47 15.29 6.84 4.74
C GLU A 47 14.61 6.21 3.51
N ILE A 48 13.28 6.06 3.56
CA ILE A 48 12.44 5.66 2.43
C ILE A 48 11.57 6.86 2.04
N SER A 49 11.37 7.08 0.75
CA SER A 49 10.72 8.30 0.26
C SER A 49 9.20 8.21 0.32
N MET A 50 8.64 7.05 -0.02
CA MET A 50 7.19 6.87 -0.11
C MET A 50 6.81 5.38 -0.13
N THR A 51 5.57 5.07 0.23
CA THR A 51 4.91 3.78 0.01
C THR A 51 3.49 3.99 -0.55
N VAL A 52 2.83 2.93 -0.99
CA VAL A 52 1.46 2.98 -1.51
C VAL A 52 0.54 2.21 -0.58
N PHE A 53 -0.46 2.90 -0.04
CA PHE A 53 -1.49 2.32 0.80
C PHE A 53 -2.61 1.71 -0.04
N LYS A 54 -2.97 0.48 0.30
CA LYS A 54 -4.13 -0.24 -0.19
C LYS A 54 -4.92 -0.68 1.03
N ASP A 55 -6.00 0.01 1.34
CA ASP A 55 -6.74 -0.28 2.57
C ASP A 55 -7.45 -1.64 2.47
N ASN A 56 -6.87 -2.64 3.14
CA ASN A 56 -7.41 -3.99 3.19
C ASN A 56 -8.82 -4.05 3.78
N ARG A 57 -9.22 -3.08 4.61
CA ARG A 57 -10.59 -3.00 5.18
C ARG A 57 -11.61 -2.73 4.07
N ILE A 58 -11.27 -1.84 3.13
CA ILE A 58 -12.12 -1.51 1.98
C ILE A 58 -12.16 -2.67 1.00
N ILE A 59 -11.01 -3.28 0.71
CA ILE A 59 -10.91 -4.45 -0.18
C ILE A 59 -11.73 -5.62 0.39
N ALA A 60 -11.59 -5.92 1.68
CA ALA A 60 -12.35 -7.00 2.34
C ALA A 60 -13.86 -6.73 2.32
N LYS A 61 -14.27 -5.48 2.58
CA LYS A 61 -15.69 -5.07 2.50
C LYS A 61 -16.26 -5.31 1.09
N LYS A 62 -15.56 -4.87 0.05
CA LYS A 62 -16.01 -5.07 -1.34
C LYS A 62 -16.03 -6.55 -1.71
N ALA A 63 -15.03 -7.33 -1.30
CA ALA A 63 -15.01 -8.78 -1.52
C ALA A 63 -16.21 -9.48 -0.86
N ALA A 64 -16.55 -9.11 0.38
CA ALA A 64 -17.71 -9.63 1.08
C ALA A 64 -19.05 -9.25 0.39
N GLU A 65 -19.16 -8.02 -0.09
CA GLU A 65 -20.33 -7.55 -0.88
C GLU A 65 -20.49 -8.36 -2.17
N VAL A 66 -19.40 -8.57 -2.92
CA VAL A 66 -19.40 -9.36 -4.15
C VAL A 66 -19.84 -10.80 -3.85
N MET A 67 -19.29 -11.40 -2.78
CA MET A 67 -19.67 -12.74 -2.35
C MET A 67 -21.16 -12.83 -1.99
N ASP A 68 -21.69 -11.89 -1.21
CA ASP A 68 -23.10 -11.85 -0.82
C ASP A 68 -24.03 -11.73 -2.04
N CYS A 69 -23.67 -10.90 -3.02
CA CYS A 69 -24.43 -10.77 -4.26
C CYS A 69 -24.48 -12.09 -5.02
N VAL A 70 -23.32 -12.75 -5.19
CA VAL A 70 -23.24 -14.05 -5.89
C VAL A 70 -24.07 -15.13 -5.18
N LEU A 71 -24.05 -15.18 -3.84
CA LEU A 71 -24.83 -16.15 -3.07
C LEU A 71 -26.36 -15.95 -3.17
N HIS A 72 -26.80 -14.74 -3.49
CA HIS A 72 -28.22 -14.39 -3.59
C HIS A 72 -28.66 -14.08 -5.04
N ASP A 73 -27.92 -14.55 -6.04
CA ASP A 73 -28.20 -14.35 -7.47
C ASP A 73 -28.39 -12.87 -7.86
N LYS A 74 -27.61 -11.97 -7.24
CA LYS A 74 -27.57 -10.52 -7.53
C LYS A 74 -26.26 -10.13 -8.23
N THR A 75 -26.29 -9.02 -8.95
CA THR A 75 -25.10 -8.43 -9.57
C THR A 75 -24.43 -7.42 -8.62
N PRO A 76 -23.16 -7.64 -8.23
CA PRO A 76 -22.40 -6.66 -7.44
C PRO A 76 -22.31 -5.32 -8.17
N GLN A 77 -22.32 -4.21 -7.43
CA GLN A 77 -22.21 -2.87 -8.00
C GLN A 77 -20.82 -2.30 -7.74
N ALA A 78 -20.33 -1.46 -8.66
CA ALA A 78 -19.05 -0.79 -8.51
C ALA A 78 -18.97 0.05 -7.21
N GLY A 79 -19.99 0.89 -6.98
CA GLY A 79 -19.96 1.88 -5.91
C GLY A 79 -18.79 2.84 -6.11
N ASP A 80 -17.95 3.01 -5.09
CA ASP A 80 -16.74 3.85 -5.15
C ASP A 80 -15.54 3.16 -5.83
N ALA A 81 -15.67 1.88 -6.18
CA ALA A 81 -14.64 1.16 -6.93
C ALA A 81 -14.74 1.46 -8.43
N PHE A 82 -13.62 1.36 -9.14
CA PHE A 82 -13.62 1.38 -10.60
C PHE A 82 -13.88 -0.03 -11.13
N GLU A 83 -15.02 -0.23 -11.78
CA GLU A 83 -15.36 -1.51 -12.42
C GLU A 83 -14.66 -1.63 -13.78
N THR A 84 -14.01 -2.76 -14.01
CA THR A 84 -13.35 -3.08 -15.27
C THR A 84 -13.37 -4.58 -15.52
N THR A 85 -12.76 -5.00 -16.63
CA THR A 85 -12.66 -6.41 -17.01
C THR A 85 -11.22 -6.77 -17.29
N PHE A 86 -10.76 -7.87 -16.71
CA PHE A 86 -9.47 -8.48 -17.03
C PHE A 86 -9.70 -9.83 -17.71
N ASN A 87 -9.09 -10.04 -18.87
CA ASN A 87 -9.04 -11.37 -19.48
C ASN A 87 -7.95 -12.19 -18.77
N ASN A 88 -8.33 -13.33 -18.17
CA ASN A 88 -7.39 -14.22 -17.50
C ASN A 88 -6.84 -15.34 -18.42
N GLY A 89 -7.07 -15.23 -19.73
CA GLY A 89 -6.73 -16.25 -20.74
C GLY A 89 -7.82 -17.30 -20.99
N VAL A 90 -8.85 -17.36 -20.14
CA VAL A 90 -9.99 -18.29 -20.27
C VAL A 90 -11.29 -17.54 -20.42
N CYS A 91 -11.50 -16.52 -19.59
CA CYS A 91 -12.67 -15.66 -19.64
C CYS A 91 -12.33 -14.23 -19.24
N ASP A 92 -13.28 -13.37 -19.53
CA ASP A 92 -13.32 -12.01 -19.06
C ASP A 92 -13.85 -11.98 -17.62
N VAL A 93 -13.02 -11.51 -16.70
CA VAL A 93 -13.31 -11.41 -15.28
C VAL A 93 -13.63 -9.96 -14.93
N THR A 94 -14.87 -9.70 -14.52
CA THR A 94 -15.23 -8.41 -13.92
C THR A 94 -14.43 -8.21 -12.63
N ALA A 95 -13.79 -7.06 -12.50
CA ALA A 95 -12.97 -6.68 -11.37
C ALA A 95 -13.36 -5.29 -10.86
N PHE A 96 -13.26 -5.12 -9.54
CA PHE A 96 -13.54 -3.86 -8.85
C PHE A 96 -12.23 -3.32 -8.27
N LEU A 97 -11.71 -2.25 -8.87
CA LEU A 97 -10.43 -1.65 -8.49
C LEU A 97 -10.66 -0.62 -7.40
N ILE A 98 -10.04 -0.85 -6.25
CA ILE A 98 -9.98 0.12 -5.15
C ILE A 98 -8.80 1.05 -5.40
N ALA A 99 -9.06 2.36 -5.37
CA ALA A 99 -8.03 3.36 -5.59
C ALA A 99 -6.96 3.28 -4.46
N PRO A 100 -5.68 3.15 -4.81
CA PRO A 100 -4.61 3.24 -3.82
C PRO A 100 -4.31 4.70 -3.47
N GLU A 101 -3.66 4.90 -2.32
CA GLU A 101 -3.22 6.22 -1.87
C GLU A 101 -1.69 6.25 -1.72
N VAL A 102 -1.04 7.33 -2.16
CA VAL A 102 0.41 7.51 -1.97
C VAL A 102 0.66 8.02 -0.56
N ILE A 103 1.57 7.36 0.16
CA ILE A 103 1.95 7.70 1.52
C ILE A 103 3.40 8.13 1.57
N ASP A 104 3.64 9.26 2.22
CA ASP A 104 4.97 9.79 2.50
C ASP A 104 5.04 10.36 3.93
N LYS A 105 6.09 11.13 4.20
CA LYS A 105 6.33 11.71 5.53
C LYS A 105 5.26 12.73 5.95
N ASP A 106 4.56 13.32 4.99
CA ASP A 106 3.62 14.42 5.24
C ASP A 106 2.22 13.91 5.59
N ASN A 107 1.84 12.71 5.14
CA ASN A 107 0.48 12.19 5.33
C ASN A 107 0.36 10.85 6.08
N TYR A 108 1.45 10.10 6.34
CA TYR A 108 1.35 8.77 6.95
C TYR A 108 0.58 8.76 8.28
N GLN A 109 0.72 9.82 9.08
CA GLN A 109 0.06 9.97 10.37
C GLN A 109 -1.47 9.98 10.21
N ALA A 110 -1.98 10.89 9.37
CA ALA A 110 -3.40 11.05 9.15
C ALA A 110 -4.03 9.80 8.51
N VAL A 111 -3.36 9.23 7.50
CA VAL A 111 -3.94 8.14 6.71
C VAL A 111 -3.87 6.80 7.42
N LEU A 112 -2.79 6.51 8.16
CA LEU A 112 -2.58 5.18 8.74
C LEU A 112 -2.90 5.11 10.24
N PHE A 113 -2.74 6.19 11.00
CA PHE A 113 -2.90 6.16 12.46
C PHE A 113 -4.19 6.84 12.90
N ASP A 114 -4.45 8.05 12.39
CA ASP A 114 -5.68 8.77 12.75
C ASP A 114 -6.93 8.07 12.16
N SER A 115 -6.78 7.32 11.06
CA SER A 115 -7.83 6.45 10.50
C SER A 115 -8.04 5.14 11.27
N GLY A 116 -7.19 4.84 12.25
CA GLY A 116 -7.21 3.61 13.04
C GLY A 116 -6.80 2.35 12.27
N TYR A 117 -6.06 2.47 11.16
CA TYR A 117 -5.51 1.30 10.48
C TYR A 117 -4.39 0.65 11.31
N TYR A 118 -3.52 1.48 11.88
CA TYR A 118 -2.52 1.11 12.87
C TYR A 118 -2.72 1.89 14.17
N SER A 119 -2.18 1.33 15.25
CA SER A 119 -2.06 2.01 16.55
C SER A 119 -0.69 2.66 16.69
N GLU A 120 -0.63 3.80 17.39
CA GLU A 120 0.62 4.54 17.68
C GLU A 120 1.70 3.67 18.33
N ASP A 121 1.30 2.68 19.13
CA ASP A 121 2.23 1.77 19.80
C ASP A 121 3.04 0.93 18.81
N GLN A 122 2.55 0.74 17.58
CA GLN A 122 3.29 0.03 16.53
C GLN A 122 4.46 0.85 15.97
N LEU A 123 4.47 2.18 16.16
CA LEU A 123 5.61 3.03 15.81
C LEU A 123 6.72 3.03 16.86
N LYS A 124 6.47 2.48 18.06
CA LYS A 124 7.46 2.38 19.14
C LYS A 124 8.48 1.29 18.88
#